data_AF-A0AAD5M9J1-F1
#
_entry.id   AF-A0AAD5M9J1-F1
#
_cell.length_a   1.000
_cell.length_b   1.000
_cell.length_c   1.000
_cell.angle_alpha   90.00
_cell.angle_beta   90.00
_cell.angle_gamma   90.00
#
_symmetry.space_group_name_H-M   'P 1'
#
loop_
_entity.id
_entity.type
_entity.pdbx_description
1 polymer ?
#
loop_
_entity_poly.entity_id
_entity_poly.type
_entity_poly.pdbx_seq_one_letter_code
_entity_poly.pdbx_strand_id
1 'polypeptide(L)'
;MTTATAAPEDHEVHPYYALLPSYITPELVQQERDEFIGRVQDSLTTLQQLRDKVDGVSLQKRHFRVIETTYKLKHGLPKALHAALIAELVAHLWGLHGETFVDIDMELRAVKTLQMLLKKWRHKRRPEEQAEVVLDWRQAKAAVDRVCFATPGHFRAASQVTLQALASATIKCVECARPFFHSTTSTVVNELWIEFASDIKATSLTHCFKSLGYLTLLCPFEGSDAEWEVILASKHMDHRNV
;
A
#
# COMPACT_ATOMS: atom_id res chain seq x y z
N MET A 1 -37.15 -25.48 8.87
CA MET A 1 -36.10 -24.73 9.58
C MET A 1 -34.76 -25.32 9.17
N THR A 2 -34.14 -24.75 8.16
CA THR A 2 -32.85 -25.17 7.61
C THR A 2 -31.75 -24.39 8.33
N THR A 3 -31.01 -25.07 9.19
CA THR A 3 -29.78 -24.55 9.79
C THR A 3 -28.73 -24.42 8.69
N ALA A 4 -28.44 -23.18 8.29
CA ALA A 4 -27.30 -22.87 7.44
C ALA A 4 -26.03 -23.13 8.24
N THR A 5 -25.33 -24.20 7.89
CA THR A 5 -23.98 -24.49 8.36
C THR A 5 -23.08 -23.39 7.80
N ALA A 6 -22.64 -22.47 8.67
CA ALA A 6 -21.64 -21.47 8.33
C ALA A 6 -20.38 -22.18 7.81
N ALA A 7 -19.91 -21.78 6.64
CA ALA A 7 -18.63 -22.23 6.12
C ALA A 7 -17.53 -21.90 7.15
N PRO A 8 -16.57 -22.80 7.39
CA PRO A 8 -15.45 -22.48 8.26
C PRO A 8 -14.71 -21.29 7.64
N GLU A 9 -14.59 -20.20 8.38
CA GLU A 9 -13.61 -19.18 8.06
C GLU A 9 -12.25 -19.87 8.03
N ASP A 10 -11.60 -19.91 6.87
CA ASP A 10 -10.24 -20.42 6.71
C ASP A 10 -9.29 -19.58 7.56
N HIS A 11 -9.21 -19.89 8.85
CA HIS A 11 -8.13 -19.48 9.71
C HIS A 11 -6.93 -20.29 9.27
N GLU A 12 -6.13 -19.77 8.34
CA GLU A 12 -4.82 -20.32 8.03
C GLU A 12 -3.97 -20.32 9.33
N VAL A 13 -4.03 -21.41 10.07
CA VAL A 13 -3.22 -21.64 11.27
C VAL A 13 -1.77 -21.74 10.80
N HIS A 14 -0.87 -20.96 11.40
CA HIS A 14 0.52 -20.92 10.98
C HIS A 14 1.13 -22.34 11.06
N PRO A 15 1.82 -22.86 10.01
CA PRO A 15 2.38 -24.22 10.00
C PRO A 15 3.30 -24.53 11.19
N TYR A 16 4.10 -23.56 11.61
CA TYR A 16 4.97 -23.66 12.79
C TYR A 16 4.26 -23.56 14.16
N TYR A 17 2.96 -23.27 14.25
CA TYR A 17 2.26 -23.32 15.53
C TYR A 17 2.20 -24.75 16.09
N ALA A 18 2.24 -25.77 15.24
CA ALA A 18 2.38 -27.16 15.65
C ALA A 18 3.75 -27.49 16.28
N LEU A 19 4.75 -26.61 16.14
CA LEU A 19 6.10 -26.77 16.68
C LEU A 19 6.33 -25.98 17.97
N LEU A 20 5.29 -25.30 18.46
CA LEU A 20 5.43 -24.50 19.68
C LEU A 20 5.53 -25.40 20.92
N PRO A 21 6.24 -24.95 21.98
CA PRO A 21 6.29 -25.65 23.25
C PRO A 21 4.89 -25.93 23.81
N SER A 22 4.74 -27.04 24.52
CA SER A 22 3.47 -27.56 25.01
C SER A 22 2.68 -26.64 25.95
N TYR A 23 3.31 -25.61 26.51
CA TYR A 23 2.65 -24.60 27.34
C TYR A 23 2.00 -23.47 26.51
N ILE A 24 2.27 -23.39 25.21
CA ILE A 24 1.62 -22.43 24.32
C ILE A 24 0.41 -23.13 23.71
N THR A 25 -0.77 -22.75 24.17
CA THR A 25 -2.02 -23.32 23.68
C THR A 25 -2.58 -22.52 22.51
N PRO A 26 -3.41 -23.12 21.64
CA PRO A 26 -4.08 -22.40 20.56
C PRO A 26 -4.90 -21.20 21.04
N GLU A 27 -5.50 -21.29 22.23
CA GLU A 27 -6.28 -20.19 22.84
C GLU A 27 -5.38 -18.99 23.16
N LEU A 28 -4.16 -19.23 23.64
CA LEU A 28 -3.19 -18.17 23.95
C LEU A 28 -2.75 -17.44 22.68
N VAL A 29 -2.59 -18.17 21.57
CA VAL A 29 -2.26 -17.60 20.25
C VAL A 29 -3.43 -16.80 19.67
N GLN A 30 -4.67 -17.26 19.87
CA GLN A 30 -5.87 -16.52 19.47
C GLN A 30 -6.02 -15.23 20.27
N GLN A 31 -5.81 -15.29 21.58
CA GLN A 31 -5.84 -14.10 22.44
C GLN A 31 -4.77 -13.07 22.01
N GLU A 32 -3.53 -13.52 21.75
CA GLU A 32 -2.46 -12.64 21.25
C GLU A 32 -2.85 -12.01 19.91
N ARG A 33 -3.43 -12.79 18.99
CA ARG A 33 -3.93 -12.29 17.70
C ARG A 33 -4.98 -11.20 17.90
N ASP A 34 -5.95 -11.42 18.77
CA ASP A 34 -7.04 -10.47 19.03
C ASP A 34 -6.52 -9.18 19.68
N GLU A 35 -5.54 -9.29 20.58
CA GLU A 35 -4.84 -8.12 21.14
C GLU A 35 -4.11 -7.32 20.04
N PHE A 36 -3.43 -7.99 19.12
CA PHE A 36 -2.78 -7.31 17.99
C PHE A 36 -3.80 -6.65 17.07
N ILE A 37 -4.92 -7.31 16.77
CA ILE A 37 -6.00 -6.73 15.96
C ILE A 37 -6.59 -5.51 16.66
N GLY A 38 -6.83 -5.56 17.97
CA GLY A 38 -7.28 -4.43 18.77
C GLY A 38 -6.34 -3.23 18.69
N ARG A 39 -5.03 -3.45 18.83
CA ARG A 39 -4.02 -2.38 18.69
C ARG A 39 -3.93 -1.81 17.27
N VAL A 40 -4.20 -2.63 16.24
CA VAL A 40 -4.31 -2.14 14.85
C VAL A 40 -5.57 -1.30 14.68
N GLN A 41 -6.69 -1.70 15.29
CA GLN A 41 -7.91 -0.91 15.31
C GLN A 41 -7.69 0.45 16.00
N ASP A 42 -6.96 0.49 17.12
CA ASP A 42 -6.58 1.74 17.78
C ASP A 42 -5.75 2.66 16.87
N SER A 43 -4.87 2.07 16.07
CA SER A 43 -4.06 2.79 15.09
C SER A 43 -4.94 3.38 13.98
N LEU A 44 -5.97 2.66 13.53
CA LEU A 44 -6.96 3.16 12.59
C LEU A 44 -7.77 4.32 13.20
N THR A 45 -8.26 4.17 14.42
CA THR A 45 -9.00 5.21 15.13
C THR A 45 -8.16 6.48 15.28
N THR A 46 -6.87 6.35 15.58
CA THR A 46 -5.93 7.48 15.65
C THR A 46 -5.79 8.20 14.30
N LEU A 47 -5.71 7.45 13.19
CA LEU A 47 -5.67 8.03 11.84
C LEU A 47 -6.97 8.80 11.52
N GLN A 48 -8.12 8.24 11.88
CA GLN A 48 -9.41 8.89 11.68
C GLN A 48 -9.53 10.18 12.50
N GLN A 49 -9.14 10.15 13.77
CA GLN A 49 -9.12 11.33 14.64
C GLN A 49 -8.20 12.43 14.12
N LEU A 50 -7.05 12.08 13.52
CA LEU A 50 -6.17 13.05 12.88
C LEU A 50 -6.81 13.70 11.65
N ARG A 51 -7.54 12.92 10.85
CA ARG A 51 -8.28 13.45 9.69
C ARG A 51 -9.34 14.44 10.16
N ASP A 52 -10.02 14.11 11.25
CA ASP A 52 -11.08 14.93 11.84
C ASP A 52 -10.53 16.08 12.71
N LYS A 53 -9.20 16.27 12.73
CA LYS A 53 -8.48 17.35 13.44
C LYS A 53 -8.79 17.41 14.94
N VAL A 54 -8.91 16.26 15.60
CA VAL A 54 -9.10 16.18 17.04
C VAL A 54 -7.84 16.65 17.77
N ASP A 55 -8.00 17.60 18.69
CA ASP A 55 -6.89 18.18 19.44
C ASP A 55 -6.15 17.13 20.31
N GLY A 56 -4.82 17.25 20.37
CA GLY A 56 -3.96 16.40 21.20
C GLY A 56 -3.69 15.00 20.65
N VAL A 57 -4.29 14.62 19.52
CA VAL A 57 -4.03 13.34 18.85
C VAL A 57 -2.77 13.45 18.01
N SER A 58 -1.88 12.46 18.14
CA SER A 58 -0.64 12.40 17.34
C SER A 58 -0.30 10.96 16.95
N LEU A 59 0.15 10.79 15.71
CA LEU A 59 0.70 9.52 15.24
C LEU A 59 2.07 9.28 15.86
N GLN A 60 2.24 8.09 16.43
CA GLN A 60 3.49 7.64 17.00
C GLN A 60 4.04 6.44 16.23
N LYS A 61 5.36 6.24 16.32
CA LYS A 61 6.07 5.11 15.69
C LYS A 61 5.48 3.74 16.07
N ARG A 62 4.87 3.64 17.25
CA ARG A 62 4.24 2.40 17.75
C ARG A 62 3.05 1.96 16.87
N HIS A 63 2.27 2.88 16.33
CA HIS A 63 1.07 2.56 15.55
C HIS A 63 1.45 1.79 14.26
N PHE A 64 2.46 2.26 13.53
CA PHE A 64 2.98 1.55 12.35
C PHE A 64 3.69 0.23 12.71
N ARG A 65 4.44 0.21 13.82
CA ARG A 65 5.15 -0.98 14.27
C ARG A 65 4.19 -2.14 14.57
N VAL A 66 3.04 -1.85 15.17
CA VAL A 66 2.02 -2.87 15.46
C VAL A 66 1.55 -3.51 14.15
N ILE A 67 1.20 -2.72 13.13
CA ILE A 67 0.76 -3.22 11.82
C ILE A 67 1.84 -4.11 11.17
N GLU A 68 3.10 -3.67 11.17
CA GLU A 68 4.20 -4.47 10.65
C GLU A 68 4.38 -5.80 11.41
N THR A 69 4.30 -5.76 12.74
CA THR A 69 4.43 -6.96 13.58
C THR A 69 3.29 -7.94 13.31
N THR A 70 2.05 -7.49 13.17
CA THR A 70 0.90 -8.34 12.84
C THR A 70 1.16 -9.17 11.58
N TYR A 71 1.70 -8.56 10.52
CA TYR A 71 2.05 -9.29 9.29
C TYR A 71 3.31 -10.14 9.41
N LYS A 72 4.30 -9.75 10.21
CA LYS A 72 5.51 -10.55 10.48
C LYS A 72 5.17 -11.85 11.22
N LEU A 73 4.23 -11.78 12.15
CA LEU A 73 3.65 -12.94 12.85
C LEU A 73 2.66 -13.72 11.97
N LYS A 74 2.46 -13.29 10.72
CA LYS A 74 1.49 -13.82 9.73
C LYS A 74 0.04 -13.85 10.20
N HIS A 75 -0.31 -13.08 11.23
CA HIS A 75 -1.70 -12.91 11.60
C HIS A 75 -2.49 -12.29 10.44
N GLY A 76 -3.66 -12.84 10.15
CA GLY A 76 -4.58 -12.30 9.16
C GLY A 76 -5.34 -11.11 9.75
N LEU A 77 -5.24 -9.95 9.10
CA LEU A 77 -6.11 -8.82 9.41
C LEU A 77 -7.51 -9.05 8.83
N PRO A 78 -8.58 -8.71 9.58
CA PRO A 78 -9.93 -8.67 9.05
C PRO A 78 -10.00 -7.80 7.79
N LYS A 79 -10.79 -8.24 6.81
CA LYS A 79 -10.88 -7.60 5.49
C LYS A 79 -11.27 -6.12 5.59
N ALA A 80 -12.33 -5.81 6.34
CA ALA A 80 -12.80 -4.44 6.55
C ALA A 80 -11.72 -3.54 7.19
N LEU A 81 -10.98 -4.05 8.18
CA LEU A 81 -9.90 -3.32 8.83
C LEU A 81 -8.74 -3.04 7.88
N HIS A 82 -8.33 -4.02 7.07
CA HIS A 82 -7.26 -3.86 6.08
C HIS A 82 -7.65 -2.83 5.02
N ALA A 83 -8.86 -2.90 4.47
CA ALA A 83 -9.36 -1.91 3.51
C ALA A 83 -9.43 -0.49 4.11
N ALA A 84 -9.97 -0.36 5.33
CA ALA A 84 -10.06 0.92 6.03
C ALA A 84 -8.68 1.55 6.28
N LEU A 85 -7.67 0.75 6.66
CA LEU A 85 -6.30 1.24 6.83
C LEU A 85 -5.69 1.75 5.52
N ILE A 86 -5.95 1.06 4.40
CA ILE A 86 -5.49 1.53 3.08
C ILE A 86 -6.14 2.88 2.76
N ALA A 87 -7.47 2.98 2.91
CA ALA A 87 -8.21 4.20 2.61
C ALA A 87 -7.74 5.40 3.45
N GLU A 88 -7.58 5.22 4.76
CA GLU A 88 -7.09 6.29 5.65
C GLU A 88 -5.65 6.68 5.32
N LEU A 89 -4.75 5.72 5.09
CA LEU A 89 -3.36 6.04 4.74
C LEU A 89 -3.25 6.77 3.40
N VAL A 90 -4.08 6.41 2.41
CA VAL A 90 -4.17 7.12 1.13
C VAL A 90 -4.69 8.54 1.34
N ALA A 91 -5.74 8.72 2.16
CA ALA A 91 -6.27 10.05 2.46
C ALA A 91 -5.21 10.95 3.12
N HIS A 92 -4.44 10.44 4.08
CA HIS A 92 -3.38 11.19 4.77
C HIS A 92 -2.16 11.46 3.88
N LEU A 93 -1.68 10.46 3.12
CA LEU A 93 -0.47 10.58 2.32
C LEU A 93 -0.69 11.33 1.01
N TRP A 94 -1.79 11.06 0.32
CA TRP A 94 -2.04 11.59 -1.02
C TRP A 94 -3.05 12.74 -1.00
N GLY A 95 -4.15 12.60 -0.26
CA GLY A 95 -5.19 13.63 -0.17
C GLY A 95 -4.77 14.85 0.65
N LEU A 96 -4.20 14.64 1.84
CA LEU A 96 -3.72 15.69 2.75
C LEU A 96 -2.21 15.96 2.60
N HIS A 97 -1.60 15.45 1.52
CA HIS A 97 -0.20 15.75 1.16
C HIS A 97 0.84 15.50 2.28
N GLY A 98 0.55 14.58 3.20
CA GLY A 98 1.43 14.25 4.33
C GLY A 98 1.48 15.32 5.43
N GLU A 99 0.58 16.30 5.44
CA GLU A 99 0.56 17.39 6.45
C GLU A 99 0.32 16.88 7.88
N THR A 100 -0.34 15.74 8.02
CA THR A 100 -0.72 15.16 9.32
C THR A 100 0.42 14.42 10.03
N PHE A 101 1.50 14.09 9.32
CA PHE A 101 2.68 13.47 9.93
C PHE A 101 3.52 14.53 10.63
N VAL A 102 4.29 14.16 11.67
CA VAL A 102 5.11 15.12 12.45
C VAL A 102 6.46 15.39 11.78
N ASP A 103 7.05 14.37 11.18
CA ASP A 103 8.34 14.43 10.50
C ASP A 103 8.34 13.57 9.22
N ILE A 104 9.39 13.73 8.41
CA ILE A 104 9.54 12.98 7.15
C ILE A 104 9.81 11.49 7.40
N ASP A 105 10.40 11.12 8.53
CA ASP A 105 10.64 9.71 8.87
C ASP A 105 9.34 8.95 9.15
N MET A 106 8.36 9.62 9.77
CA MET A 106 7.01 9.13 10.02
C MET A 106 6.24 9.02 8.71
N GLU A 107 6.36 10.02 7.83
CA GLU A 107 5.78 9.96 6.50
C GLU A 107 6.37 8.77 5.70
N LEU A 108 7.69 8.60 5.70
CA LEU A 108 8.38 7.49 5.06
C LEU A 108 7.91 6.12 5.59
N ARG A 109 7.68 6.01 6.90
CA ARG A 109 7.11 4.79 7.50
C ARG A 109 5.69 4.55 7.00
N ALA A 110 4.85 5.57 7.01
CA ALA A 110 3.48 5.47 6.53
C ALA A 110 3.43 5.03 5.06
N VAL A 111 4.30 5.58 4.19
CA VAL A 111 4.43 5.15 2.78
C VAL A 111 4.81 3.67 2.68
N LYS A 112 5.79 3.21 3.47
CA LYS A 112 6.19 1.79 3.50
C LYS A 112 5.09 0.88 4.03
N THR A 113 4.35 1.32 5.05
CA THR A 113 3.20 0.58 5.59
C THR A 113 2.10 0.47 4.53
N LEU A 114 1.76 1.56 3.83
CA LEU A 114 0.79 1.53 2.73
C LEU A 114 1.24 0.57 1.62
N GLN A 115 2.51 0.63 1.21
CA GLN A 115 3.06 -0.28 0.21
C GLN A 115 2.91 -1.75 0.63
N MET A 116 3.21 -2.07 1.90
CA MET A 116 3.04 -3.41 2.46
C MET A 116 1.56 -3.83 2.43
N LEU A 117 0.64 -2.95 2.86
CA LEU A 117 -0.79 -3.23 2.89
C LEU A 117 -1.33 -3.52 1.48
N LEU A 118 -0.95 -2.73 0.47
CA LEU A 118 -1.35 -2.93 -0.92
C LEU A 118 -0.85 -4.28 -1.46
N LYS A 119 0.42 -4.62 -1.23
CA LYS A 119 0.97 -5.93 -1.60
C LYS A 119 0.22 -7.08 -0.92
N LYS A 120 -0.02 -6.96 0.38
CA LYS A 120 -0.74 -8.01 1.12
C LYS A 120 -2.18 -8.15 0.68
N TRP A 121 -2.85 -7.05 0.31
CA TRP A 121 -4.19 -7.08 -0.24
C TRP A 121 -4.20 -7.83 -1.57
N ARG A 122 -3.31 -7.48 -2.50
CA ARG A 122 -3.16 -8.15 -3.80
C ARG A 122 -2.88 -9.65 -3.68
N HIS A 123 -1.98 -10.05 -2.77
CA HIS A 123 -1.59 -11.47 -2.66
C HIS A 123 -2.59 -12.34 -1.88
N LYS A 124 -3.28 -11.79 -0.88
CA LYS A 124 -4.16 -12.59 0.00
C LYS A 124 -5.62 -12.62 -0.44
N ARG A 125 -6.02 -11.76 -1.38
CA ARG A 125 -7.43 -11.55 -1.75
C ARG A 125 -7.72 -12.05 -3.15
N ARG A 126 -8.93 -12.59 -3.35
CA ARG A 126 -9.41 -13.00 -4.68
C ARG A 126 -9.63 -11.76 -5.57
N PRO A 127 -9.58 -11.88 -6.90
CA PRO A 127 -9.75 -10.74 -7.82
C PRO A 127 -11.02 -9.91 -7.56
N GLU A 128 -12.14 -10.56 -7.22
CA GLU A 128 -13.40 -9.90 -6.88
C GLU A 128 -13.29 -9.00 -5.64
N GLU A 129 -12.53 -9.44 -4.64
CA GLU A 129 -12.29 -8.66 -3.42
C GLU A 129 -11.24 -7.57 -3.64
N GLN A 130 -10.35 -7.75 -4.61
CA GLN A 130 -9.36 -6.73 -4.98
C GLN A 130 -10.05 -5.48 -5.53
N ALA A 131 -11.18 -5.63 -6.21
CA ALA A 131 -11.98 -4.54 -6.76
C ALA A 131 -12.64 -3.62 -5.70
N GLU A 132 -12.68 -4.03 -4.43
CA GLU A 132 -13.21 -3.17 -3.36
C GLU A 132 -12.28 -2.00 -3.01
N VAL A 133 -10.98 -2.14 -3.28
CA VAL A 133 -10.01 -1.07 -3.09
C VAL A 133 -9.82 -0.38 -4.44
N VAL A 134 -10.40 0.81 -4.56
CA VAL A 134 -10.28 1.65 -5.76
C VAL A 134 -9.57 2.95 -5.38
N LEU A 135 -8.49 3.25 -6.09
CA LEU A 135 -7.62 4.38 -5.84
C LEU A 135 -7.67 5.38 -7.02
N ASP A 136 -7.52 6.67 -6.70
CA ASP A 136 -7.43 7.72 -7.72
C ASP A 136 -5.97 7.98 -8.11
N TRP A 137 -5.67 7.78 -9.39
CA TRP A 137 -4.34 8.00 -9.95
C TRP A 137 -3.91 9.47 -9.88
N ARG A 138 -4.85 10.43 -9.89
CA ARG A 138 -4.54 11.86 -9.80
C ARG A 138 -3.97 12.23 -8.43
N GLN A 139 -4.51 11.63 -7.36
CA GLN A 139 -3.97 11.79 -6.01
C GLN A 139 -2.56 11.21 -5.90
N ALA A 140 -2.34 10.02 -6.49
CA ALA A 140 -1.01 9.41 -6.55
C ALA A 140 0.00 10.26 -7.34
N LYS A 141 -0.41 10.84 -8.48
CA LYS A 141 0.39 11.80 -9.25
C LYS A 141 0.76 13.02 -8.41
N ALA A 142 -0.21 13.64 -7.74
CA ALA A 142 0.02 14.82 -6.90
C ALA A 142 1.00 14.52 -5.76
N ALA A 143 0.92 13.34 -5.14
CA ALA A 143 1.87 12.91 -4.12
C ALA A 143 3.29 12.77 -4.69
N VAL A 144 3.46 12.20 -5.88
CA VAL A 144 4.77 12.11 -6.57
C VAL A 144 5.28 13.48 -6.98
N ASP A 145 4.41 14.35 -7.51
CA ASP A 145 4.73 15.75 -7.83
C ASP A 145 5.32 16.47 -6.61
N ARG A 146 4.63 16.33 -5.45
CA ARG A 146 5.09 16.92 -4.20
C ARG A 146 6.46 16.38 -3.80
N VAL A 147 6.67 15.07 -3.79
CA VAL A 147 7.90 14.48 -3.23
C VAL A 147 9.10 14.57 -4.19
N CYS A 148 8.88 14.46 -5.49
CA CYS A 148 9.96 14.38 -6.48
C CYS A 148 10.27 15.70 -7.17
N PHE A 149 9.30 16.62 -7.25
CA PHE A 149 9.40 17.80 -8.11
C PHE A 149 9.07 19.12 -7.39
N ALA A 150 8.65 19.10 -6.12
CA ALA A 150 8.36 20.35 -5.41
C ALA A 150 9.63 21.20 -5.20
N THR A 151 9.43 22.51 -5.30
CA THR A 151 10.48 23.52 -5.12
C THR A 151 11.00 23.53 -3.68
N PRO A 152 12.31 23.74 -3.44
CA PRO A 152 12.88 23.86 -2.11
C PRO A 152 12.09 24.87 -1.25
N GLY A 153 11.55 24.43 -0.12
CA GLY A 153 10.69 25.23 0.76
C GLY A 153 9.30 24.62 1.05
N HIS A 154 8.86 23.64 0.24
CA HIS A 154 7.62 22.89 0.50
C HIS A 154 7.80 21.70 1.45
N PHE A 155 9.05 21.35 1.77
CA PHE A 155 9.38 20.23 2.63
C PHE A 155 9.77 20.69 4.02
N ARG A 156 9.39 19.88 5.02
CA ARG A 156 9.93 19.98 6.37
C ARG A 156 11.44 19.73 6.32
N ALA A 157 12.20 20.37 7.22
CA ALA A 157 13.64 20.24 7.26
C ALA A 157 14.05 18.77 7.48
N ALA A 158 14.74 18.17 6.52
CA ALA A 158 15.33 16.84 6.61
C ALA A 158 16.59 16.75 5.74
N SER A 159 17.38 15.70 5.97
CA SER A 159 18.54 15.43 5.14
C SER A 159 18.13 15.09 3.70
N GLN A 160 18.99 15.44 2.73
CA GLN A 160 18.79 15.09 1.32
C GLN A 160 18.62 13.57 1.12
N VAL A 161 19.32 12.75 1.92
CA VAL A 161 19.22 11.29 1.90
C VAL A 161 17.81 10.84 2.30
N THR A 162 17.24 11.43 3.35
CA THR A 162 15.89 11.11 3.81
C THR A 162 14.84 11.50 2.77
N LEU A 163 15.00 12.67 2.14
CA LEU A 163 14.11 13.14 1.07
C LEU A 163 14.17 12.22 -0.16
N GLN A 164 15.36 11.79 -0.57
CA GLN A 164 15.53 10.82 -1.66
C GLN A 164 14.92 9.45 -1.32
N ALA A 165 15.04 9.01 -0.06
CA ALA A 165 14.41 7.78 0.40
C ALA A 165 12.87 7.88 0.35
N LEU A 166 12.30 9.04 0.71
CA LEU A 166 10.87 9.32 0.61
C LEU A 166 10.40 9.29 -0.86
N ALA A 167 11.12 9.95 -1.76
CA ALA A 167 10.83 9.93 -3.20
C ALA A 167 10.81 8.50 -3.75
N SER A 168 11.86 7.75 -3.47
CA SER A 168 11.99 6.36 -3.93
C SER A 168 10.90 5.46 -3.36
N ALA A 169 10.55 5.63 -2.08
CA ALA A 169 9.50 4.84 -1.44
C ALA A 169 8.10 5.21 -1.98
N THR A 170 7.86 6.49 -2.26
CA THR A 170 6.59 6.98 -2.81
C THR A 170 6.37 6.42 -4.21
N ILE A 171 7.38 6.48 -5.09
CA ILE A 171 7.31 5.89 -6.43
C ILE A 171 6.98 4.40 -6.34
N LYS A 172 7.72 3.63 -5.54
CA LYS A 172 7.47 2.19 -5.34
C LYS A 172 6.09 1.89 -4.74
N CYS A 173 5.55 2.79 -3.93
CA CYS A 173 4.21 2.67 -3.37
C CYS A 173 3.15 2.87 -4.45
N VAL A 174 3.31 3.89 -5.31
CA VAL A 174 2.44 4.14 -6.46
C VAL A 174 2.49 2.98 -7.48
N GLU A 175 3.66 2.40 -7.73
CA GLU A 175 3.78 1.18 -8.54
C GLU A 175 2.95 0.02 -7.98
N CYS A 176 2.94 -0.15 -6.65
CA CYS A 176 2.13 -1.17 -5.99
C CYS A 176 0.64 -0.84 -6.00
N ALA A 177 0.29 0.45 -6.09
CA ALA A 177 -1.08 0.94 -6.16
C ALA A 177 -1.69 0.82 -7.56
N ARG A 178 -0.85 0.69 -8.60
CA ARG A 178 -1.24 0.63 -10.00
C ARG A 178 -2.39 -0.34 -10.32
N PRO A 179 -2.43 -1.58 -9.79
CA PRO A 179 -3.54 -2.51 -10.06
C PRO A 179 -4.89 -2.06 -9.47
N PHE A 180 -4.90 -1.06 -8.59
CA PHE A 180 -6.07 -0.56 -7.89
C PHE A 180 -6.60 0.76 -8.47
N PHE A 181 -5.95 1.32 -9.50
CA PHE A 181 -6.53 2.44 -10.24
C PHE A 181 -7.76 1.96 -11.02
N HIS A 182 -8.80 2.81 -11.08
CA HIS A 182 -10.15 2.49 -11.56
C HIS A 182 -10.22 1.38 -12.62
N SER A 183 -11.08 0.39 -12.36
CA SER A 183 -11.13 -0.95 -12.98
C SER A 183 -11.46 -1.00 -14.47
N THR A 184 -11.64 0.14 -15.14
CA THR A 184 -11.73 0.15 -16.61
C THR A 184 -10.39 0.59 -17.15
N THR A 185 -9.51 -0.37 -17.42
CA THR A 185 -8.16 -0.14 -17.97
C THR A 185 -8.19 0.82 -19.16
N SER A 186 -9.22 0.73 -20.00
CA SER A 186 -9.45 1.64 -21.13
C SER A 186 -9.72 3.09 -20.73
N THR A 187 -10.44 3.36 -19.63
CA THR A 187 -10.73 4.75 -19.22
C THR A 187 -9.50 5.42 -18.63
N VAL A 188 -8.76 4.74 -17.76
CA VAL A 188 -7.55 5.31 -17.14
C VAL A 188 -6.47 5.55 -18.19
N VAL A 189 -6.25 4.61 -19.12
CA VAL A 189 -5.29 4.80 -20.23
C VAL A 189 -5.67 6.00 -21.10
N ASN A 190 -6.96 6.14 -21.44
CA ASN A 190 -7.45 7.28 -22.21
C ASN A 190 -7.29 8.60 -21.45
N GLU A 191 -7.63 8.64 -20.16
CA GLU A 191 -7.46 9.82 -19.32
C GLU A 191 -5.99 10.24 -19.22
N LEU A 192 -5.08 9.29 -18.98
CA LEU A 192 -3.64 9.55 -18.92
C LEU A 192 -3.13 10.06 -20.28
N TRP A 193 -3.60 9.48 -21.38
CA TRP A 193 -3.20 9.95 -22.71
C TRP A 193 -3.70 11.37 -22.98
N ILE A 194 -4.96 11.69 -22.64
CA ILE A 194 -5.51 13.04 -22.78
C ILE A 194 -4.72 14.05 -21.95
N GLU A 195 -4.39 13.71 -20.70
CA GLU A 195 -3.65 14.57 -19.78
C GLU A 195 -2.22 14.86 -20.28
N PHE A 196 -1.52 13.84 -20.79
CA PHE A 196 -0.09 13.92 -21.06
C PHE A 196 0.26 14.11 -22.55
N ALA A 197 -0.67 13.93 -23.48
CA ALA A 197 -0.38 13.96 -24.92
C ALA A 197 0.18 15.31 -25.40
N SER A 198 -0.28 16.43 -24.84
CA SER A 198 0.24 17.76 -25.20
C SER A 198 1.71 17.91 -24.81
N ASP A 199 2.06 17.42 -23.61
CA ASP A 199 3.39 17.56 -23.04
C ASP A 199 4.41 16.62 -23.69
N ILE A 200 3.97 15.45 -24.15
CA ILE A 200 4.80 14.51 -24.91
C ILE A 200 5.14 15.07 -26.29
N LYS A 201 4.21 15.79 -26.91
CA LYS A 201 4.40 16.44 -28.21
C LYS A 201 5.15 17.77 -28.11
N ALA A 202 5.37 18.28 -26.90
CA ALA A 202 6.06 19.54 -26.69
C ALA A 202 7.57 19.41 -26.92
N THR A 203 8.22 20.52 -27.30
CA THR A 203 9.67 20.61 -27.53
C THR A 203 10.52 20.62 -26.26
N SER A 204 9.89 20.74 -25.08
CA SER A 204 10.60 20.71 -23.81
C SER A 204 10.86 19.27 -23.35
N LEU A 205 12.11 18.84 -23.43
CA LEU A 205 12.55 17.50 -23.01
C LEU A 205 12.14 17.19 -21.56
N THR A 206 12.21 18.15 -20.65
CA THR A 206 11.88 17.94 -19.23
C THR A 206 10.40 17.61 -19.02
N HIS A 207 9.49 18.33 -19.71
CA HIS A 207 8.06 18.05 -19.62
C HIS A 207 7.71 16.74 -20.32
N CYS A 208 8.31 16.48 -21.49
CA CYS A 208 8.14 15.22 -22.20
C CYS A 208 8.56 14.01 -21.35
N PHE A 209 9.77 14.02 -20.76
CA PHE A 209 10.24 12.92 -19.91
C PHE A 209 9.42 12.76 -18.63
N LYS A 210 8.99 13.86 -18.00
CA LYS A 210 8.11 13.82 -16.82
C LYS A 210 6.78 13.14 -17.16
N SER A 211 6.16 13.53 -18.26
CA SER A 211 4.89 12.99 -18.75
C SER A 211 4.98 11.52 -19.18
N LEU A 212 6.06 11.13 -19.87
CA LEU A 212 6.36 9.72 -20.16
C LEU A 212 6.62 8.90 -18.89
N GLY A 213 7.30 9.48 -17.91
CA GLY A 213 7.51 8.88 -16.60
C GLY A 213 6.19 8.60 -15.88
N TYR A 214 5.26 9.56 -15.89
CA TYR A 214 3.92 9.35 -15.31
C TYR A 214 3.10 8.30 -16.04
N LEU A 215 3.12 8.29 -17.37
CA LEU A 215 2.47 7.22 -18.14
C LEU A 215 3.01 5.86 -17.73
N THR A 216 4.33 5.72 -17.63
CA THR A 216 4.96 4.44 -17.23
C THR A 216 4.62 4.06 -15.80
N LEU A 217 4.49 5.04 -14.90
CA LEU A 217 4.22 4.83 -13.48
C LEU A 217 2.75 4.50 -13.20
N LEU A 218 1.82 5.18 -13.87
CA LEU A 218 0.39 5.19 -13.55
C LEU A 218 -0.47 4.32 -14.47
N CYS A 219 0.01 4.01 -15.69
CA CYS A 219 -0.74 3.19 -16.63
C CYS A 219 -0.97 1.79 -16.03
N PRO A 220 -2.23 1.35 -15.84
CA PRO A 220 -2.52 -0.01 -15.39
C PRO A 220 -2.10 -1.01 -16.46
N PHE A 221 -1.28 -1.99 -16.07
CA PHE A 221 -0.97 -3.12 -16.95
C PHE A 221 -1.91 -4.26 -16.60
N GLU A 222 -2.69 -4.73 -17.58
CA GLU A 222 -3.34 -6.04 -17.54
C GLU A 222 -2.29 -7.14 -17.80
N GLY A 223 -1.28 -7.18 -16.94
CA GLY A 223 -0.36 -8.30 -16.83
C GLY A 223 -0.51 -8.81 -15.42
N SER A 224 -1.06 -10.01 -15.26
CA SER A 224 -0.92 -10.73 -14.00
C SER A 224 0.58 -10.77 -13.69
N ASP A 225 1.00 -10.44 -12.45
CA ASP A 225 2.39 -10.69 -12.03
C ASP A 225 2.76 -12.18 -12.21
N ALA A 226 1.78 -13.07 -12.40
CA ALA A 226 2.00 -14.45 -12.84
C ALA A 226 2.73 -14.56 -14.18
N GLU A 227 2.55 -13.63 -15.13
CA GLU A 227 3.30 -13.65 -16.39
C GLU A 227 4.76 -13.24 -16.20
N TRP A 228 5.05 -12.32 -15.26
CA TRP A 228 6.42 -11.96 -14.91
C TRP A 228 7.15 -13.01 -14.07
N GLU A 229 6.43 -13.70 -13.17
CA GLU A 229 6.97 -14.86 -12.45
C GLU A 229 7.20 -16.06 -13.38
N VAL A 230 6.37 -16.27 -14.40
CA VAL A 230 6.59 -17.29 -15.44
C VAL A 230 7.83 -16.96 -16.29
N ILE A 231 8.08 -15.69 -16.62
CA ILE A 231 9.29 -15.27 -17.35
C ILE A 231 10.57 -15.39 -16.48
N LEU A 232 10.46 -15.17 -15.17
CA LEU A 232 11.58 -15.37 -14.24
C LEU A 232 11.82 -16.85 -13.93
N ALA A 233 10.76 -17.67 -13.89
CA ALA A 233 10.85 -19.12 -13.74
C ALA A 233 11.38 -19.81 -15.00
N SER A 234 11.02 -19.33 -16.20
CA SER A 234 11.54 -19.88 -17.46
C SER A 234 13.04 -19.62 -17.62
N LYS A 235 13.54 -18.45 -17.19
CA LYS A 235 14.99 -18.15 -17.15
C LYS A 235 15.78 -19.04 -16.19
N HIS A 236 15.14 -19.61 -15.17
CA HIS A 236 15.81 -20.54 -14.24
C HIS A 236 15.77 -22.00 -14.70
N MET A 237 14.95 -22.38 -15.69
CA MET A 237 14.95 -23.72 -16.27
C MET A 237 16.00 -23.89 -17.39
N ASP A 238 16.35 -22.83 -18.11
CA ASP A 238 17.33 -22.91 -19.22
C ASP A 238 18.80 -23.08 -18.76
N HIS A 239 19.08 -22.98 -17.46
CA HIS A 239 20.42 -23.22 -16.89
C HIS A 239 20.57 -24.58 -16.19
N ARG A 240 19.59 -25.49 -16.29
CA ARG A 240 19.69 -26.85 -15.73
C ARG A 240 19.81 -27.97 -16.76
N ASN A 241 19.85 -27.65 -18.06
CA ASN A 241 20.09 -28.61 -19.13
C ASN A 241 21.25 -28.14 -20.01
N VAL A 242 22.46 -28.09 -19.44
CA VAL A 242 23.73 -28.30 -20.16
C VAL A 242 24.64 -29.12 -19.27
#